data_AF-X1FX91-F1
#
_entry.id   AF-X1FX91-F1
#
_cell.length_a   1.000
_cell.length_b   1.000
_cell.length_c   1.000
_cell.angle_alpha   90.00
_cell.angle_beta   90.00
_cell.angle_gamma   90.00
#
_symmetry.space_group_name_H-M   'P 1'
#
loop_
_entity.id
_entity.type
_entity.pdbx_description
1 polymer ?
#
loop_
_entity_poly.entity_id
_entity_poly.type
_entity_poly.pdbx_seq_one_letter_code
_entity_poly.pdbx_strand_id
1 'polypeptide(L)'
;LTPARAAEKAKIVTGAMAILNLGLWMAHTVAEVASLGQVEAISELKDMVLDPMGLSSISQQTVTIPVTELLLKPLQQHYAAEFTPEIPDIAELINIVVKDKMSLEDFKEWMKFRGFNETWSQLIWDAHFIAPDYGNLIKAFYRTDMSEERLIELMRLVDLDPDYNEEIWRVNIGEIPPVSELVNQRVKEVITQGKLDESLKFWGYPQEWSARIWDAHFMAPSLNDILTAFRRRIPVDIPEIDEGSGAITYRHVERLTISDVHQLMVLVDLDPRYQTIFDTRIYEDPSITQ
;
A
#
# COMPACT_ATOMS: atom_id res chain seq x y z
N LEU A 1 4.08 44.84 -6.55
CA LEU A 1 2.69 44.89 -7.11
C LEU A 1 1.94 43.70 -6.56
N THR A 2 0.68 43.83 -6.15
CA THR A 2 -0.14 42.63 -5.88
C THR A 2 -0.28 41.84 -7.20
N PRO A 3 -0.40 40.50 -7.18
CA PRO A 3 -0.52 39.70 -8.39
C PRO A 3 -1.62 40.20 -9.35
N ALA A 4 -2.75 40.67 -8.81
CA ALA A 4 -3.84 41.27 -9.56
C ALA A 4 -3.46 42.58 -10.28
N ARG A 5 -2.78 43.52 -9.59
CA ARG A 5 -2.30 44.77 -10.19
C ARG A 5 -1.12 44.56 -11.16
N ALA A 6 -0.32 43.51 -10.95
CA ALA A 6 0.72 43.11 -11.89
C ALA A 6 0.11 42.56 -13.19
N ALA A 7 -0.92 41.72 -13.09
CA ALA A 7 -1.64 41.18 -14.25
C ALA A 7 -2.42 42.26 -15.03
N GLU A 8 -3.02 43.22 -14.35
CA GLU A 8 -3.71 44.35 -15.00
C GLU A 8 -2.73 45.24 -15.79
N LYS A 9 -1.59 45.60 -15.18
CA LYS A 9 -0.55 46.37 -15.87
C LYS A 9 0.13 45.56 -16.98
N ALA A 10 0.32 44.26 -16.77
CA ALA A 10 0.81 43.36 -17.82
C ALA A 10 -0.18 43.33 -18.99
N LYS A 11 -1.50 43.20 -18.78
CA LYS A 11 -2.49 43.25 -19.88
C LYS A 11 -2.44 44.55 -20.69
N ILE A 12 -2.25 45.69 -20.04
CA ILE A 12 -2.14 46.99 -20.73
C ILE A 12 -0.85 47.06 -21.55
N VAL A 13 0.28 46.66 -20.96
CA VAL A 13 1.59 46.65 -21.64
C VAL A 13 1.62 45.60 -22.75
N THR A 14 1.13 44.39 -22.50
CA THR A 14 1.02 43.27 -23.46
C THR A 14 0.07 43.63 -24.59
N GLY A 15 -1.09 44.23 -24.31
CA GLY A 15 -2.03 44.70 -25.33
C GLY A 15 -1.46 45.83 -26.19
N ALA A 16 -0.80 46.81 -25.57
CA ALA A 16 -0.13 47.88 -26.29
C ALA A 16 1.03 47.35 -27.14
N MET A 17 1.85 46.45 -26.61
CA MET A 17 2.96 45.81 -27.32
C MET A 17 2.47 44.89 -28.44
N ALA A 18 1.35 44.16 -28.26
CA ALA A 18 0.75 43.35 -29.30
C ALA A 18 0.25 44.23 -30.47
N ILE A 19 -0.46 45.32 -30.18
CA ILE A 19 -0.92 46.29 -31.20
C ILE A 19 0.28 46.94 -31.91
N LEU A 20 1.31 47.30 -31.16
CA LEU A 20 2.49 47.96 -31.70
C LEU A 20 3.33 47.00 -32.56
N ASN A 21 3.51 45.75 -32.14
CA ASN A 21 4.15 44.71 -32.94
C ASN A 21 3.34 44.34 -34.20
N LEU A 22 2.01 44.26 -34.10
CA LEU A 22 1.16 43.96 -35.26
C LEU A 22 1.14 45.13 -36.24
N GLY A 23 1.13 46.36 -35.75
CA GLY A 23 1.31 47.58 -36.54
C GLY A 23 2.67 47.65 -37.22
N LEU A 24 3.75 47.33 -36.49
CA LEU A 24 5.11 47.26 -37.04
C LEU A 24 5.24 46.15 -38.10
N TRP A 25 4.66 44.97 -37.86
CA TRP A 25 4.67 43.85 -38.81
C TRP A 25 3.88 44.17 -40.08
N MET A 26 2.70 44.80 -39.95
CA MET A 26 1.93 45.25 -41.12
C MET A 26 2.65 46.36 -41.88
N ALA A 27 3.22 47.35 -41.17
CA ALA A 27 3.99 48.42 -41.79
C ALA A 27 5.24 47.88 -42.50
N HIS A 28 5.93 46.91 -41.92
CA HIS A 28 7.08 46.22 -42.52
C HIS A 28 6.66 45.42 -43.75
N THR A 29 5.62 44.59 -43.66
CA THR A 29 5.10 43.83 -44.82
C THR A 29 4.67 44.75 -45.96
N VAL A 30 3.96 45.84 -45.66
CA VAL A 30 3.55 46.84 -46.67
C VAL A 30 4.76 47.57 -47.25
N ALA A 31 5.75 47.93 -46.42
CA ALA A 31 6.98 48.58 -46.87
C ALA A 31 7.86 47.65 -47.71
N GLU A 32 8.00 46.37 -47.35
CA GLU A 32 8.74 45.36 -48.14
C GLU A 32 8.06 45.10 -49.48
N VAL A 33 6.73 44.96 -49.50
CA VAL A 33 5.96 44.79 -50.74
C VAL A 33 6.07 46.04 -51.63
N ALA A 34 6.01 47.24 -51.04
CA ALA A 34 6.14 48.49 -51.79
C ALA A 34 7.57 48.80 -52.25
N SER A 35 8.58 48.31 -51.52
CA SER A 35 10.01 48.55 -51.80
C SER A 35 10.71 47.40 -52.52
N LEU A 36 9.97 46.35 -52.90
CA LEU A 36 10.53 45.13 -53.50
C LEU A 36 11.69 44.54 -52.67
N GLY A 37 11.54 44.54 -51.34
CA GLY A 37 12.49 43.94 -50.40
C GLY A 37 13.74 44.76 -50.08
N GLN A 38 13.77 46.07 -50.33
CA GLN A 38 14.96 46.91 -50.09
C GLN A 38 15.00 47.62 -48.73
N VAL A 39 13.98 47.51 -47.88
CA VAL A 39 13.91 48.25 -46.60
C VAL A 39 14.18 47.31 -45.41
N GLU A 40 15.45 47.27 -44.98
CA GLU A 40 15.91 46.52 -43.79
C GLU A 40 15.80 47.32 -42.47
N ALA A 41 15.49 48.62 -42.51
CA ALA A 41 15.56 49.53 -41.35
C ALA A 41 14.67 49.17 -40.14
N ILE A 42 13.72 48.24 -40.29
CA ILE A 42 12.84 47.79 -39.20
C ILE A 42 13.44 46.59 -38.44
N SER A 43 14.24 45.73 -39.10
CA SER A 43 14.95 44.65 -38.41
C SER A 43 16.02 45.22 -37.48
N GLU A 44 16.70 46.30 -37.91
CA GLU A 44 17.73 46.99 -37.13
C GLU A 44 17.19 47.63 -35.84
N LEU A 45 15.93 48.11 -35.81
CA LEU A 45 15.33 48.69 -34.60
C LEU A 45 15.10 47.64 -33.50
N LYS A 46 14.71 46.42 -33.92
CA LYS A 46 14.53 45.28 -33.01
C LYS A 46 15.86 44.88 -32.38
N ASP A 47 16.90 44.78 -33.20
CA ASP A 47 18.24 44.34 -32.78
C ASP A 47 18.96 45.40 -31.92
N MET A 48 18.68 46.69 -32.14
CA MET A 48 19.35 47.80 -31.45
C MET A 48 18.71 48.16 -30.10
N VAL A 49 17.40 47.95 -29.92
CA VAL A 49 16.66 48.41 -28.74
C VAL A 49 16.08 47.28 -27.89
N LEU A 50 15.50 46.25 -28.53
CA LEU A 50 14.73 45.23 -27.79
C LEU A 50 15.59 44.09 -27.28
N ASP A 51 16.61 43.70 -28.04
CA ASP A 51 17.51 42.59 -27.69
C ASP A 51 18.48 42.93 -26.54
N PRO A 52 19.15 44.09 -26.48
CA PRO A 52 20.04 44.44 -25.36
C PRO A 52 19.31 44.58 -24.02
N MET A 53 18.00 44.85 -24.03
CA MET A 53 17.18 44.99 -22.83
C MET A 53 16.56 43.66 -22.34
N GLY A 54 16.79 42.54 -23.04
CA GLY A 54 16.16 41.25 -22.74
C GLY A 54 14.64 41.21 -22.98
N LEU A 55 14.09 42.27 -23.57
CA LEU A 55 12.65 42.46 -23.77
C LEU A 55 12.11 41.67 -24.96
N SER A 56 12.97 41.14 -25.83
CA SER A 56 12.57 40.30 -26.96
C SER A 56 11.85 39.02 -26.52
N SER A 57 12.29 38.38 -25.42
CA SER A 57 11.61 37.21 -24.85
C SER A 57 10.20 37.54 -24.31
N ILE A 58 10.04 38.70 -23.65
CA ILE A 58 8.76 39.18 -23.11
C ILE A 58 7.82 39.60 -24.25
N SER A 59 8.35 40.28 -25.27
CA SER A 59 7.62 40.69 -26.48
C SER A 59 7.13 39.47 -27.26
N GLN A 60 7.99 38.45 -27.43
CA GLN A 60 7.63 37.20 -28.09
C GLN A 60 6.53 36.48 -27.31
N GLN A 61 6.65 36.28 -26.00
CA GLN A 61 5.59 35.66 -25.19
C GLN A 61 4.28 36.47 -25.20
N THR A 62 4.39 37.80 -25.18
CA THR A 62 3.26 38.74 -25.24
C THR A 62 2.47 38.66 -26.55
N VAL A 63 3.14 38.37 -27.66
CA VAL A 63 2.50 38.17 -28.97
C VAL A 63 2.06 36.71 -29.16
N THR A 64 2.84 35.74 -28.69
CA THR A 64 2.53 34.31 -28.83
C THR A 64 1.25 33.92 -28.10
N ILE A 65 1.00 34.42 -26.89
CA ILE A 65 -0.22 34.08 -26.13
C ILE A 65 -1.51 34.43 -26.90
N PRO A 66 -1.73 35.69 -27.35
CA PRO A 66 -2.94 36.02 -28.10
C PRO A 66 -2.98 35.34 -29.47
N VAL A 67 -1.85 35.16 -30.16
CA VAL A 67 -1.83 34.39 -31.42
C VAL A 67 -2.24 32.93 -31.18
N THR A 68 -1.72 32.28 -30.15
CA THR A 68 -2.06 30.90 -29.83
C THR A 68 -3.51 30.76 -29.37
N GLU A 69 -3.95 31.54 -28.39
CA GLU A 69 -5.28 31.36 -27.77
C GLU A 69 -6.42 31.98 -28.57
N LEU A 70 -6.21 33.09 -29.29
CA LEU A 70 -7.28 33.78 -30.05
C LEU A 70 -7.32 33.39 -31.53
N LEU A 71 -6.22 32.92 -32.11
CA LEU A 71 -6.14 32.61 -33.54
C LEU A 71 -5.85 31.14 -33.80
N LEU A 72 -4.73 30.60 -33.32
CA LEU A 72 -4.31 29.22 -33.64
C LEU A 72 -5.24 28.18 -33.02
N LYS A 73 -5.64 28.32 -31.76
CA LYS A 73 -6.50 27.35 -31.08
C LYS A 73 -7.92 27.32 -31.65
N PRO A 74 -8.62 28.45 -31.91
CA PRO A 74 -9.89 28.42 -32.63
C PRO A 74 -9.75 27.86 -34.05
N LEU A 75 -8.65 28.15 -34.75
CA LEU A 75 -8.39 27.59 -36.08
C LEU A 75 -8.17 26.07 -36.02
N GLN A 76 -7.39 25.59 -35.04
CA GLN A 76 -7.21 24.17 -34.76
C GLN A 76 -8.55 23.50 -34.44
N GLN A 77 -9.38 24.12 -33.59
CA GLN A 77 -10.72 23.61 -33.28
C GLN A 77 -11.65 23.60 -34.50
N HIS A 78 -11.60 24.62 -35.35
CA HIS A 78 -12.37 24.68 -36.59
C HIS A 78 -11.99 23.51 -37.52
N TYR A 79 -10.70 23.32 -37.78
CA TYR A 79 -10.23 22.21 -38.60
C TYR A 79 -10.43 20.84 -37.95
N ALA A 80 -10.32 20.74 -36.62
CA ALA A 80 -10.62 19.51 -35.90
C ALA A 80 -12.11 19.15 -35.98
N ALA A 81 -13.01 20.13 -35.97
CA ALA A 81 -14.44 19.90 -36.17
C ALA A 81 -14.78 19.51 -37.61
N GLU A 82 -14.07 20.06 -38.60
CA GLU A 82 -14.29 19.76 -40.02
C GLU A 82 -13.74 18.39 -40.42
N PHE A 83 -12.52 18.06 -39.99
CA PHE A 83 -11.80 16.86 -40.42
C PHE A 83 -11.76 15.74 -39.39
N THR A 84 -12.13 16.01 -38.14
CA THR A 84 -12.14 15.06 -37.01
C THR A 84 -10.88 14.17 -36.95
N PRO A 85 -9.66 14.74 -36.97
CA PRO A 85 -8.43 13.96 -37.04
C PRO A 85 -8.05 13.34 -35.69
N GLU A 86 -8.70 13.76 -34.60
CA GLU A 86 -8.41 13.28 -33.25
C GLU A 86 -8.92 11.85 -33.08
N ILE A 87 -7.98 10.95 -32.85
CA ILE A 87 -8.26 9.57 -32.44
C ILE A 87 -8.27 9.56 -30.90
N PRO A 88 -9.11 8.75 -30.24
CA PRO A 88 -9.03 8.53 -28.79
C PRO A 88 -7.65 8.02 -28.36
N ASP A 89 -7.22 8.30 -27.14
CA ASP A 89 -5.95 7.78 -26.62
C ASP A 89 -5.98 6.24 -26.46
N ILE A 90 -4.82 5.61 -26.20
CA ILE A 90 -4.75 4.14 -26.10
C ILE A 90 -5.63 3.61 -24.95
N ALA A 91 -5.68 4.33 -23.82
CA ALA A 91 -6.46 3.92 -22.66
C ALA A 91 -7.98 4.03 -22.90
N GLU A 92 -8.42 5.06 -23.62
CA GLU A 92 -9.78 5.25 -24.10
C GLU A 92 -10.16 4.17 -25.11
N LEU A 93 -9.29 3.88 -26.08
CA LEU A 93 -9.51 2.79 -27.04
C LEU A 93 -9.68 1.45 -26.32
N ILE A 94 -8.82 1.12 -25.35
CA ILE A 94 -8.98 -0.08 -24.50
C ILE A 94 -10.34 -0.06 -23.78
N ASN A 95 -10.70 1.05 -23.15
CA ASN A 95 -11.98 1.19 -22.44
C ASN A 95 -13.21 1.01 -23.35
N ILE A 96 -13.14 1.42 -24.61
CA ILE A 96 -14.22 1.23 -25.59
C ILE A 96 -14.38 -0.26 -25.92
N VAL A 97 -13.27 -0.99 -26.11
CA VAL A 97 -13.31 -2.45 -26.34
C VAL A 97 -13.84 -3.17 -25.11
N VAL A 98 -13.33 -2.86 -23.90
CA VAL A 98 -13.77 -3.48 -22.63
C VAL A 98 -15.26 -3.28 -22.36
N LYS A 99 -15.86 -2.19 -22.88
CA LYS A 99 -17.30 -1.90 -22.78
C LYS A 99 -18.13 -2.53 -23.92
N ASP A 100 -17.52 -3.42 -24.70
CA ASP A 100 -18.11 -4.07 -25.88
C ASP A 100 -18.70 -3.06 -26.89
N LYS A 101 -18.02 -1.92 -27.07
CA LYS A 101 -18.41 -0.88 -28.04
C LYS A 101 -17.56 -0.91 -29.32
N MET A 102 -16.52 -1.73 -29.35
CA MET A 102 -15.59 -1.89 -30.46
C MET A 102 -14.99 -3.30 -30.40
N SER A 103 -14.73 -3.93 -31.55
CA SER A 103 -14.05 -5.23 -31.59
C SER A 103 -12.55 -5.10 -31.32
N LEU A 104 -11.88 -6.21 -30.99
CA LEU A 104 -10.42 -6.22 -30.82
C LEU A 104 -9.68 -5.95 -32.16
N GLU A 105 -10.28 -6.36 -33.25
CA GLU A 105 -9.80 -6.20 -34.61
C GLU A 105 -9.84 -4.71 -35.01
N ASP A 106 -10.96 -4.03 -34.71
CA ASP A 106 -11.09 -2.58 -34.89
C ASP A 106 -10.10 -1.83 -34.00
N PHE A 107 -9.92 -2.26 -32.75
CA PHE A 107 -8.89 -1.68 -31.87
C PHE A 107 -7.49 -1.77 -32.48
N LYS A 108 -7.11 -2.94 -33.02
CA LYS A 108 -5.83 -3.13 -33.69
C LYS A 108 -5.69 -2.24 -34.92
N GLU A 109 -6.78 -1.97 -35.64
CA GLU A 109 -6.79 -1.01 -36.76
C GLU A 109 -6.57 0.42 -36.27
N TRP A 110 -7.28 0.87 -35.23
CA TRP A 110 -7.08 2.20 -34.63
C TRP A 110 -5.66 2.40 -34.10
N MET A 111 -5.06 1.36 -33.54
CA MET A 111 -3.68 1.37 -33.08
C MET A 111 -2.66 1.56 -34.22
N LYS A 112 -2.97 1.16 -35.47
CA LYS A 112 -2.11 1.43 -36.63
C LYS A 112 -2.01 2.93 -36.93
N PHE A 113 -3.11 3.67 -36.82
CA PHE A 113 -3.09 5.13 -36.97
C PHE A 113 -2.28 5.83 -35.87
N ARG A 114 -2.09 5.16 -34.73
CA ARG A 114 -1.21 5.60 -33.63
C ARG A 114 0.24 5.14 -33.79
N GLY A 115 0.58 4.44 -34.86
CA GLY A 115 1.94 3.97 -35.15
C GLY A 115 2.31 2.63 -34.54
N PHE A 116 1.36 1.88 -33.97
CA PHE A 116 1.60 0.54 -33.44
C PHE A 116 1.29 -0.53 -34.49
N ASN A 117 2.16 -1.54 -34.59
CA ASN A 117 1.88 -2.73 -35.40
C ASN A 117 0.98 -3.71 -34.63
N GLU A 118 0.46 -4.73 -35.31
CA GLU A 118 -0.45 -5.70 -34.72
C GLU A 118 0.14 -6.43 -33.50
N THR A 119 1.45 -6.74 -33.52
CA THR A 119 2.14 -7.37 -32.40
C THR A 119 2.10 -6.50 -31.15
N TRP A 120 2.44 -5.22 -31.26
CA TRP A 120 2.41 -4.30 -30.13
C TRP A 120 0.98 -4.01 -29.67
N SER A 121 0.03 -3.88 -30.59
CA SER A 121 -1.38 -3.72 -30.25
C SER A 121 -1.89 -4.92 -29.43
N GLN A 122 -1.52 -6.14 -29.80
CA GLN A 122 -1.87 -7.34 -29.05
C GLN A 122 -1.22 -7.36 -27.67
N LEU A 123 0.07 -7.03 -27.56
CA LEU A 123 0.76 -7.00 -26.26
C LEU A 123 0.18 -5.93 -25.31
N ILE A 124 -0.16 -4.75 -25.83
CA ILE A 124 -0.80 -3.68 -25.06
C ILE A 124 -2.18 -4.13 -24.58
N TRP A 125 -2.93 -4.82 -25.44
CA TRP A 125 -4.18 -5.44 -25.03
C TRP A 125 -3.94 -6.50 -23.96
N ASP A 126 -3.06 -7.47 -24.15
CA ASP A 126 -2.86 -8.52 -23.14
C ASP A 126 -2.37 -7.97 -21.80
N ALA A 127 -1.61 -6.86 -21.81
CA ALA A 127 -1.15 -6.18 -20.60
C ALA A 127 -2.24 -5.36 -19.88
N HIS A 128 -3.40 -5.09 -20.50
CA HIS A 128 -4.45 -4.27 -19.87
C HIS A 128 -5.23 -5.03 -18.80
N PHE A 129 -5.19 -6.36 -18.82
CA PHE A 129 -5.93 -7.18 -17.87
C PHE A 129 -5.38 -6.99 -16.45
N ILE A 130 -6.28 -6.83 -15.48
CA ILE A 130 -5.92 -6.75 -14.08
C ILE A 130 -5.60 -8.15 -13.58
N ALA A 131 -4.34 -8.39 -13.23
CA ALA A 131 -3.92 -9.65 -12.67
C ALA A 131 -4.42 -9.83 -11.22
N PRO A 132 -4.76 -11.05 -10.78
CA PRO A 132 -5.11 -11.31 -9.39
C PRO A 132 -3.91 -11.07 -8.47
N ASP A 133 -4.14 -10.63 -7.23
CA ASP A 133 -3.07 -10.57 -6.23
C ASP A 133 -2.65 -11.98 -5.76
N TYR A 134 -1.47 -12.07 -5.15
CA TYR A 134 -0.92 -13.31 -4.59
C TYR A 134 -1.90 -14.06 -3.68
N GLY A 135 -2.60 -13.34 -2.79
CA GLY A 135 -3.54 -13.97 -1.86
C GLY A 135 -4.73 -14.61 -2.57
N ASN A 136 -5.21 -13.99 -3.66
CA ASN A 136 -6.24 -14.58 -4.51
C ASN A 136 -5.72 -15.79 -5.30
N LEU A 137 -4.46 -15.77 -5.76
CA LEU A 137 -3.83 -16.94 -6.39
C LEU A 137 -3.73 -18.13 -5.43
N ILE A 138 -3.28 -17.92 -4.20
CA ILE A 138 -3.19 -18.97 -3.17
C ILE A 138 -4.58 -19.52 -2.81
N LYS A 139 -5.58 -18.66 -2.65
CA LYS A 139 -6.96 -19.10 -2.42
C LYS A 139 -7.49 -19.93 -3.60
N ALA A 140 -7.20 -19.55 -4.84
CA ALA A 140 -7.59 -20.30 -6.01
C ALA A 140 -6.89 -21.66 -6.05
N PHE A 141 -5.59 -21.70 -5.74
CA PHE A 141 -4.80 -22.93 -5.64
C PHE A 141 -5.44 -23.92 -4.65
N TYR A 142 -5.83 -23.49 -3.45
CA TYR A 142 -6.46 -24.37 -2.46
C TYR A 142 -7.92 -24.73 -2.74
N ARG A 143 -8.63 -23.96 -3.56
CA ARG A 143 -10.06 -24.18 -3.87
C ARG A 143 -10.28 -24.99 -5.15
N THR A 144 -9.23 -25.22 -5.94
CA THR A 144 -9.31 -25.86 -7.26
C THR A 144 -8.24 -26.94 -7.39
N ASP A 145 -8.31 -27.75 -8.45
CA ASP A 145 -7.29 -28.76 -8.76
C ASP A 145 -6.08 -28.15 -9.51
N MET A 146 -5.68 -26.93 -9.14
CA MET A 146 -4.54 -26.23 -9.76
C MET A 146 -3.22 -26.89 -9.36
N SER A 147 -2.35 -27.16 -10.32
CA SER A 147 -0.99 -27.67 -10.02
C SER A 147 -0.07 -26.56 -9.51
N GLU A 148 0.97 -26.95 -8.77
CA GLU A 148 1.98 -26.00 -8.26
C GLU A 148 2.73 -25.30 -9.40
N GLU A 149 3.01 -26.00 -10.50
CA GLU A 149 3.65 -25.42 -11.69
C GLU A 149 2.77 -24.33 -12.31
N ARG A 150 1.46 -24.57 -12.35
CA ARG A 150 0.49 -23.57 -12.85
C ARG A 150 0.42 -22.36 -11.91
N LEU A 151 0.48 -22.57 -10.61
CA LEU A 151 0.55 -21.48 -9.64
C LEU A 151 1.81 -20.63 -9.88
N ILE A 152 2.99 -21.24 -10.02
CA ILE A 152 4.26 -20.54 -10.26
C ILE A 152 4.21 -19.74 -11.58
N GLU A 153 3.61 -20.29 -12.63
CA GLU A 153 3.41 -19.57 -13.88
C GLU A 153 2.55 -18.32 -13.68
N LEU A 154 1.42 -18.45 -12.98
CA LEU A 154 0.54 -17.32 -12.67
C LEU A 154 1.24 -16.28 -11.79
N MET A 155 2.07 -16.70 -10.84
CA MET A 155 2.84 -15.79 -10.00
C MET A 155 3.79 -14.91 -10.82
N ARG A 156 4.43 -15.46 -11.86
CA ARG A 156 5.26 -14.66 -12.77
C ARG A 156 4.44 -13.65 -13.58
N LEU A 157 3.22 -14.04 -13.99
CA LEU A 157 2.32 -13.15 -14.73
C LEU A 157 1.82 -11.97 -13.89
N VAL A 158 1.83 -12.10 -12.56
CA VAL A 158 1.46 -11.01 -11.63
C VAL A 158 2.66 -10.24 -11.09
N ASP A 159 3.80 -10.36 -11.78
CA ASP A 159 5.05 -9.65 -11.50
C ASP A 159 5.71 -10.04 -10.17
N LEU A 160 5.52 -11.29 -9.73
CA LEU A 160 6.31 -11.84 -8.63
C LEU A 160 7.62 -12.40 -9.18
N ASP A 161 8.71 -11.85 -8.66
CA ASP A 161 10.06 -12.22 -9.07
C ASP A 161 10.32 -13.71 -8.78
N PRO A 162 10.67 -14.50 -9.81
CA PRO A 162 10.87 -15.93 -9.68
C PRO A 162 12.09 -16.32 -8.84
N ASP A 163 13.03 -15.41 -8.60
CA ASP A 163 14.22 -15.69 -7.78
C ASP A 163 13.86 -16.00 -6.32
N TYR A 164 12.75 -15.46 -5.83
CA TYR A 164 12.25 -15.72 -4.47
C TYR A 164 11.34 -16.95 -4.36
N ASN A 165 11.17 -17.73 -5.44
CA ASN A 165 10.24 -18.87 -5.44
C ASN A 165 10.55 -19.87 -4.34
N GLU A 166 11.80 -20.27 -4.19
CA GLU A 166 12.20 -21.33 -3.26
C GLU A 166 12.27 -20.84 -1.80
N GLU A 167 12.49 -19.54 -1.58
CA GLU A 167 12.75 -18.99 -0.23
C GLU A 167 11.55 -18.30 0.40
N ILE A 168 10.73 -17.61 -0.40
CA ILE A 168 9.64 -16.77 0.08
C ILE A 168 8.31 -17.31 -0.39
N TRP A 169 8.16 -17.50 -1.71
CA TRP A 169 6.85 -17.75 -2.29
C TRP A 169 6.33 -19.16 -1.98
N ARG A 170 7.10 -20.21 -2.28
CA ARG A 170 6.68 -21.60 -2.02
C ARG A 170 6.45 -21.86 -0.53
N VAL A 171 7.31 -21.30 0.32
CA VAL A 171 7.18 -21.42 1.78
C VAL A 171 5.87 -20.81 2.27
N ASN A 172 5.45 -19.70 1.66
CA ASN A 172 4.20 -19.00 1.98
C ASN A 172 2.96 -19.50 1.21
N ILE A 173 3.07 -20.59 0.45
CA ILE A 173 1.87 -21.23 -0.14
C ILE A 173 1.03 -21.80 1.00
N GLY A 174 1.67 -22.41 2.01
CA GLY A 174 1.02 -23.01 3.17
C GLY A 174 0.09 -22.06 3.94
N GLU A 175 -1.17 -22.44 4.13
CA GLU A 175 -2.02 -21.83 5.14
C GLU A 175 -2.15 -22.78 6.34
N ILE A 176 -1.79 -22.32 7.53
CA ILE A 176 -1.93 -23.08 8.77
C ILE A 176 -2.96 -22.41 9.70
N PRO A 177 -3.60 -23.16 10.61
CA PRO A 177 -4.53 -22.58 11.57
C PRO A 177 -3.89 -21.46 12.41
N PRO A 178 -4.68 -20.49 12.89
CA PRO A 178 -4.18 -19.45 13.80
C PRO A 178 -3.65 -20.06 15.10
N VAL A 179 -2.77 -19.34 15.79
CA VAL A 179 -2.13 -19.80 17.05
C VAL A 179 -3.12 -20.33 18.08
N SER A 180 -4.25 -19.66 18.29
CA SER A 180 -5.28 -20.11 19.24
C SER A 180 -5.86 -21.48 18.89
N GLU A 181 -6.05 -21.77 17.61
CA GLU A 181 -6.55 -23.05 17.14
C GLU A 181 -5.46 -24.12 17.18
N LEU A 182 -4.21 -23.78 16.88
CA LEU A 182 -3.07 -24.70 17.06
C LEU A 182 -2.93 -25.14 18.52
N VAL A 183 -3.04 -24.20 19.46
CA VAL A 183 -3.04 -24.49 20.90
C VAL A 183 -4.23 -25.38 21.28
N ASN A 184 -5.44 -25.07 20.80
CA ASN A 184 -6.63 -25.89 21.01
C ASN A 184 -6.46 -27.33 20.48
N GLN A 185 -5.88 -27.49 19.29
CA GLN A 185 -5.55 -28.80 18.70
C GLN A 185 -4.52 -29.54 19.54
N ARG A 186 -3.51 -28.83 20.06
CA ARG A 186 -2.49 -29.42 20.95
C ARG A 186 -3.09 -29.91 22.26
N VAL A 187 -3.99 -29.13 22.89
CA VAL A 187 -4.72 -29.51 24.12
C VAL A 187 -5.58 -30.74 23.90
N LYS A 188 -6.23 -30.82 22.73
CA LYS A 188 -7.04 -31.97 22.31
C LYS A 188 -6.21 -33.14 21.78
N GLU A 189 -4.88 -33.06 21.87
CA GLU A 189 -3.94 -34.09 21.41
C GLU A 189 -4.08 -34.44 19.91
N VAL A 190 -4.66 -33.53 19.12
CA VAL A 190 -4.76 -33.67 17.65
C VAL A 190 -3.38 -33.49 17.01
N ILE A 191 -2.53 -32.65 17.61
CA ILE A 191 -1.14 -32.44 17.20
C ILE A 191 -0.18 -32.66 18.38
N THR A 192 1.05 -33.04 18.08
CA THR A 192 2.13 -33.20 19.08
C THR A 192 2.76 -31.86 19.44
N GLN A 193 3.55 -31.83 20.53
CA GLN A 193 4.31 -30.63 20.89
C GLN A 193 5.27 -30.20 19.76
N GLY A 194 6.00 -31.15 19.18
CA GLY A 194 6.90 -30.86 18.07
C GLY A 194 6.18 -30.27 16.85
N LYS A 195 4.94 -30.68 16.58
CA LYS A 195 4.14 -30.10 15.48
C LYS A 195 3.61 -28.71 15.82
N LEU A 196 3.29 -28.44 17.09
CA LEU A 196 2.98 -27.09 17.55
C LEU A 196 4.20 -26.17 17.37
N ASP A 197 5.39 -26.61 17.78
CA ASP A 197 6.64 -25.85 17.64
C ASP A 197 6.93 -25.51 16.17
N GLU A 198 6.78 -26.49 15.25
CA GLU A 198 6.94 -26.29 13.81
C GLU A 198 5.93 -25.27 13.26
N SER A 199 4.67 -25.39 13.65
CA SER A 199 3.59 -24.49 13.22
C SER A 199 3.79 -23.06 13.75
N LEU A 200 4.27 -22.90 14.97
CA LEU A 200 4.59 -21.59 15.53
C LEU A 200 5.81 -20.96 14.86
N LYS A 201 6.82 -21.76 14.50
CA LYS A 201 7.93 -21.30 13.67
C LYS A 201 7.45 -20.81 12.30
N PHE A 202 6.49 -21.49 11.69
CA PHE A 202 5.88 -21.06 10.43
C PHE A 202 5.18 -19.70 10.57
N TRP A 203 4.51 -19.44 11.70
CA TRP A 203 3.96 -18.12 12.03
C TRP A 203 5.03 -17.05 12.36
N GLY A 204 6.32 -17.40 12.35
CA GLY A 204 7.43 -16.48 12.63
C GLY A 204 7.79 -16.35 14.11
N TYR A 205 7.25 -17.20 14.99
CA TYR A 205 7.63 -17.20 16.40
C TYR A 205 8.98 -17.91 16.61
N PRO A 206 9.91 -17.30 17.37
CA PRO A 206 11.11 -18.00 17.85
C PRO A 206 10.73 -19.22 18.72
N GLN A 207 11.59 -20.24 18.76
CA GLN A 207 11.31 -21.50 19.47
C GLN A 207 10.98 -21.30 20.97
N GLU A 208 11.61 -20.32 21.61
CA GLU A 208 11.35 -19.93 23.01
C GLU A 208 9.89 -19.53 23.26
N TRP A 209 9.20 -18.98 22.26
CA TRP A 209 7.81 -18.55 22.40
C TRP A 209 6.82 -19.71 22.35
N SER A 210 7.19 -20.86 21.78
CA SER A 210 6.31 -22.03 21.77
C SER A 210 6.00 -22.52 23.18
N ALA A 211 7.05 -22.69 24.00
CA ALA A 211 6.90 -23.08 25.40
C ALA A 211 6.08 -22.04 26.18
N ARG A 212 6.37 -20.74 26.00
CA ARG A 212 5.65 -19.66 26.69
C ARG A 212 4.18 -19.58 26.32
N ILE A 213 3.84 -19.73 25.03
CA ILE A 213 2.44 -19.74 24.54
C ILE A 213 1.71 -20.96 25.09
N TRP A 214 2.38 -22.12 25.12
CA TRP A 214 1.83 -23.34 25.69
C TRP A 214 1.56 -23.18 27.20
N ASP A 215 2.53 -22.67 27.95
CA ASP A 215 2.40 -22.48 29.40
C ASP A 215 1.33 -21.44 29.74
N ALA A 216 1.25 -20.34 28.97
CA ALA A 216 0.25 -19.29 29.15
C ALA A 216 -1.19 -19.73 28.81
N HIS A 217 -1.36 -20.85 28.10
CA HIS A 217 -2.70 -21.37 27.79
C HIS A 217 -3.41 -21.90 29.04
N PHE A 218 -2.66 -22.43 30.00
CA PHE A 218 -3.25 -23.00 31.21
C PHE A 218 -3.82 -21.88 32.10
N MET A 219 -5.09 -22.00 32.45
CA MET A 219 -5.70 -21.13 33.44
C MET A 219 -5.12 -21.44 34.82
N ALA A 220 -4.62 -20.41 35.50
CA ALA A 220 -4.22 -20.52 36.88
C ALA A 220 -5.43 -20.91 37.77
N PRO A 221 -5.22 -21.63 38.88
CA PRO A 221 -6.29 -22.00 39.79
C PRO A 221 -7.02 -20.76 40.32
N SER A 222 -8.32 -20.87 40.60
CA SER A 222 -9.03 -19.74 41.20
C SER A 222 -8.55 -19.50 42.64
N LEU A 223 -8.75 -18.28 43.17
CA LEU A 223 -8.52 -17.99 44.59
C LEU A 223 -9.24 -19.01 45.50
N ASN A 224 -10.44 -19.45 45.10
CA ASN A 224 -11.19 -20.41 45.88
C ASN A 224 -10.55 -21.80 45.89
N ASP A 225 -9.93 -22.22 44.79
CA ASP A 225 -9.19 -23.48 44.71
C ASP A 225 -7.94 -23.42 45.60
N ILE A 226 -7.20 -22.31 45.55
CA ILE A 226 -6.03 -22.06 46.42
C ILE A 226 -6.44 -22.12 47.90
N LEU A 227 -7.48 -21.38 48.29
CA LEU A 227 -7.98 -21.38 49.67
C LEU A 227 -8.52 -22.75 50.11
N THR A 228 -9.15 -23.49 49.19
CA THR A 228 -9.64 -24.85 49.46
C THR A 228 -8.48 -25.80 49.69
N ALA A 229 -7.43 -25.76 48.86
CA ALA A 229 -6.22 -26.57 49.03
C ALA A 229 -5.52 -26.24 50.36
N PHE A 230 -5.42 -24.95 50.71
CA PHE A 230 -4.85 -24.48 51.98
C PHE A 230 -5.62 -25.05 53.19
N ARG A 231 -6.94 -24.78 53.28
CA ARG A 231 -7.77 -25.20 54.42
C ARG A 231 -7.86 -26.72 54.55
N ARG A 232 -7.88 -27.45 53.43
CA ARG A 232 -7.95 -28.92 53.42
C ARG A 232 -6.59 -29.59 53.55
N ARG A 233 -5.50 -28.83 53.58
CA ARG A 233 -4.11 -29.35 53.68
C ARG A 233 -3.83 -30.38 52.59
N ILE A 234 -4.27 -30.08 51.38
CA ILE A 234 -4.04 -30.92 50.21
C ILE A 234 -2.61 -30.63 49.71
N PRO A 235 -1.78 -31.66 49.45
CA PRO A 235 -0.49 -31.48 48.81
C PRO A 235 -0.66 -30.84 47.43
N VAL A 236 0.17 -29.84 47.11
CA VAL A 236 0.12 -29.13 45.83
C VAL A 236 1.53 -28.85 45.31
N ASP A 237 1.63 -28.65 44.00
CA ASP A 237 2.85 -28.21 43.34
C ASP A 237 2.74 -26.70 43.04
N ILE A 238 3.71 -25.93 43.52
CA ILE A 238 3.77 -24.47 43.31
C ILE A 238 4.72 -24.19 42.15
N PRO A 239 4.28 -23.48 41.10
CA PRO A 239 5.17 -23.09 40.01
C PRO A 239 6.15 -21.99 40.48
N GLU A 240 7.43 -22.18 40.17
CA GLU A 240 8.52 -21.25 40.46
C GLU A 240 9.33 -21.00 39.20
N ILE A 241 9.64 -19.73 38.92
CA ILE A 241 10.47 -19.36 37.76
C ILE A 241 11.94 -19.44 38.19
N ASP A 242 12.73 -20.26 37.51
CA ASP A 242 14.18 -20.25 37.66
C ASP A 242 14.75 -18.95 37.08
N GLU A 243 15.31 -18.09 37.92
CA GLU A 243 15.78 -16.74 37.51
C GLU A 243 16.90 -16.76 36.46
N GLY A 244 17.66 -17.87 36.37
CA GLY A 244 18.77 -18.00 35.42
C GLY A 244 18.33 -18.43 34.02
N SER A 245 17.40 -19.39 33.94
CA SER A 245 16.92 -19.99 32.68
C SER A 245 15.56 -19.46 32.23
N GLY A 246 14.78 -18.85 33.11
CA GLY A 246 13.39 -18.47 32.88
C GLY A 246 12.43 -19.67 32.77
N ALA A 247 12.90 -20.89 33.06
CA ALA A 247 12.08 -22.09 33.03
C ALA A 247 11.15 -22.16 34.25
N ILE A 248 9.93 -22.66 34.05
CA ILE A 248 9.02 -22.95 35.15
C ILE A 248 9.40 -24.31 35.75
N THR A 249 9.66 -24.30 37.05
CA THR A 249 9.89 -25.48 37.88
C THR A 249 8.75 -25.61 38.90
N TYR A 250 8.64 -26.76 39.56
CA TYR A 250 7.57 -27.02 40.51
C TYR A 250 8.15 -27.43 41.85
N ARG A 251 7.79 -26.67 42.90
CA ARG A 251 8.06 -27.04 44.29
C ARG A 251 6.87 -27.78 44.86
N HIS A 252 7.06 -29.07 45.15
CA HIS A 252 6.07 -29.87 45.86
C HIS A 252 5.97 -29.45 47.32
N VAL A 253 4.76 -29.17 47.79
CA VAL A 253 4.48 -28.91 49.21
C VAL A 253 3.40 -29.84 49.72
N GLU A 254 3.68 -30.50 50.85
CA GLU A 254 2.69 -31.32 51.56
C GLU A 254 1.54 -30.48 52.11
N ARG A 255 1.82 -29.22 52.46
CA ARG A 255 0.85 -28.25 53.00
C ARG A 255 1.25 -26.84 52.61
N LEU A 256 0.28 -26.07 52.12
CA LEU A 256 0.45 -24.64 51.86
C LEU A 256 0.62 -23.87 53.18
N THR A 257 1.60 -22.99 53.23
CA THR A 257 1.73 -21.95 54.25
C THR A 257 0.98 -20.69 53.84
N ILE A 258 0.78 -19.75 54.77
CA ILE A 258 0.20 -18.44 54.44
C ILE A 258 1.05 -17.70 53.40
N SER A 259 2.39 -17.83 53.49
CA SER A 259 3.31 -17.25 52.50
C SER A 259 3.10 -17.85 51.11
N ASP A 260 2.90 -19.18 51.02
CA ASP A 260 2.61 -19.84 49.74
C ASP A 260 1.28 -19.35 49.16
N VAL A 261 0.26 -19.17 50.00
CA VAL A 261 -1.04 -18.62 49.58
C VAL A 261 -0.88 -17.21 49.03
N HIS A 262 -0.14 -16.34 49.72
CA HIS A 262 0.12 -14.97 49.24
C HIS A 262 0.89 -14.95 47.91
N GLN A 263 1.88 -15.82 47.74
CA GLN A 263 2.61 -15.95 46.47
C GLN A 263 1.69 -16.41 45.34
N LEU A 264 0.88 -17.44 45.56
CA LEU A 264 -0.08 -17.94 44.59
C LEU A 264 -1.15 -16.89 44.25
N MET A 265 -1.55 -16.05 45.21
CA MET A 265 -2.47 -14.93 44.97
C MET A 265 -1.89 -13.92 43.98
N VAL A 266 -0.60 -13.57 44.11
CA VAL A 266 0.08 -12.68 43.15
C VAL A 266 0.14 -13.33 41.76
N LEU A 267 0.39 -14.63 41.69
CA LEU A 267 0.44 -15.38 40.43
C LEU A 267 -0.91 -15.43 39.70
N VAL A 268 -2.04 -15.39 40.41
CA VAL A 268 -3.40 -15.32 39.83
C VAL A 268 -3.89 -13.88 39.61
N ASP A 269 -2.95 -12.92 39.57
CA ASP A 269 -3.19 -11.50 39.30
C ASP A 269 -4.11 -10.82 40.33
N LEU A 270 -4.07 -11.26 41.59
CA LEU A 270 -4.74 -10.55 42.67
C LEU A 270 -3.88 -9.38 43.15
N ASP A 271 -4.49 -8.20 43.13
CA ASP A 271 -3.85 -6.96 43.54
C ASP A 271 -3.46 -6.99 45.04
N PRO A 272 -2.16 -6.88 45.36
CA PRO A 272 -1.66 -6.91 46.73
C PRO A 272 -2.25 -5.84 47.66
N ARG A 273 -2.79 -4.74 47.09
CA ARG A 273 -3.42 -3.67 47.89
C ARG A 273 -4.67 -4.15 48.63
N TYR A 274 -5.30 -5.24 48.18
CA TYR A 274 -6.46 -5.84 48.84
C TYR A 274 -6.11 -7.06 49.69
N GLN A 275 -4.83 -7.29 49.98
CA GLN A 275 -4.36 -8.43 50.79
C GLN A 275 -5.11 -8.55 52.12
N THR A 276 -5.37 -7.44 52.81
CA THR A 276 -6.12 -7.45 54.08
C THR A 276 -7.55 -7.99 53.93
N ILE A 277 -8.21 -7.76 52.80
CA ILE A 277 -9.53 -8.32 52.50
C ILE A 277 -9.40 -9.83 52.25
N PHE A 278 -8.38 -10.24 51.51
CA PHE A 278 -8.15 -11.66 51.23
C PHE A 278 -7.72 -12.45 52.48
N ASP A 279 -6.96 -11.85 53.38
CA ASP A 279 -6.55 -12.43 54.66
C ASP A 279 -7.75 -12.81 55.53
N THR A 280 -8.85 -12.05 55.47
CA THR A 280 -10.11 -12.44 56.15
C THR A 280 -10.66 -13.78 55.68
N ARG A 281 -10.31 -14.20 54.45
CA ARG A 281 -10.72 -15.49 53.86
C ARG A 281 -9.70 -16.60 54.15
N ILE A 282 -8.50 -16.30 54.63
CA ILE A 282 -7.50 -17.33 54.99
C ILE A 282 -7.83 -17.98 56.34
N TYR A 283 -8.78 -17.44 57.11
CA TYR A 283 -9.22 -17.96 58.41
C TYR A 283 -9.48 -19.48 58.39
N GLU A 284 -8.63 -20.23 59.10
CA GLU A 284 -8.89 -21.61 59.49
C GLU A 284 -9.92 -21.56 60.63
N ASP A 285 -11.14 -22.03 60.37
CA ASP A 285 -12.12 -22.20 61.43
C ASP A 285 -11.66 -23.36 62.33
N PRO A 286 -11.30 -23.11 63.61
CA PRO A 286 -10.81 -24.14 64.51
C PRO A 286 -11.87 -25.20 64.84
N SER A 287 -13.14 -24.99 64.47
CA SER A 287 -14.21 -25.98 64.62
C SER A 287 -14.25 -27.04 63.51
N ILE A 288 -13.54 -26.84 62.39
CA ILE A 288 -13.56 -27.75 61.23
C ILE A 288 -12.49 -28.87 61.34
N THR A 289 -11.64 -28.83 62.37
CA THR A 289 -10.56 -29.82 62.60
C THR A 289 -10.91 -30.96 63.57
N GLN A 290 -12.21 -31.27 63.75
CA GLN A 290 -12.67 -32.48 64.47
C GLN A 290 -13.21 -33.54 63.52
#